data_AF-A0A166R2L1-F1
#
_entry.id   AF-A0A166R2L1-F1
#
_cell.length_a   1.000
_cell.length_b   1.000
_cell.length_c   1.000
_cell.angle_alpha   90.00
_cell.angle_beta   90.00
_cell.angle_gamma   90.00
#
_symmetry.space_group_name_H-M   'P 1'
#
loop_
_entity.id
_entity.type
_entity.pdbx_description
1 polymer ?
#
loop_
_entity_poly.entity_id
_entity_poly.type
_entity_poly.pdbx_seq_one_letter_code
_entity_poly.pdbx_strand_id
1 'polypeptide(L)'
;MARQAMMWLMSTIKLMGAAEIAQMLNVSPSRVHQILRDDVAFPEPVAVLSMGKVWNAEDIEKWHAARQAPRPAKSQGRPDQWTLDDLHQALDRYERILVSSGRTPSTIQTYVDRPRRFLRWLAGDYDPLNT
;
A
#
# COMPACT_ATOMS: atom_id res chain seq x y z
N MET A 1 -24.94 -43.06 -13.87
CA MET A 1 -24.96 -41.59 -14.00
C MET A 1 -24.64 -40.92 -12.65
N ALA A 2 -23.42 -41.10 -12.10
CA ALA A 2 -23.05 -40.51 -10.79
C ALA A 2 -21.56 -40.10 -10.69
N ARG A 3 -20.77 -40.24 -11.77
CA ARG A 3 -19.32 -39.99 -11.72
C ARG A 3 -18.92 -38.60 -12.24
N GLN A 4 -19.85 -37.85 -12.85
CA GLN A 4 -19.55 -36.58 -13.51
C GLN A 4 -19.81 -35.34 -12.63
N ALA A 5 -20.62 -35.48 -11.57
CA ALA A 5 -20.90 -34.39 -10.62
C ALA A 5 -19.83 -34.23 -9.52
N MET A 6 -19.06 -35.28 -9.20
CA MET A 6 -17.98 -35.22 -8.20
C MET A 6 -16.73 -34.46 -8.70
N MET A 7 -16.56 -34.39 -10.02
CA MET A 7 -15.36 -33.84 -10.66
C MET A 7 -15.30 -32.30 -10.63
N TRP A 8 -16.42 -31.64 -10.32
CA TRP A 8 -16.54 -30.18 -10.18
C TRP A 8 -16.42 -29.67 -8.73
N LEU A 9 -16.18 -30.56 -7.75
CA LEU A 9 -16.04 -30.18 -6.33
C LEU A 9 -14.60 -30.19 -5.81
N MET A 10 -13.61 -30.52 -6.64
CA MET A 10 -12.20 -30.50 -6.25
C MET A 10 -11.49 -29.31 -6.91
N SER A 11 -11.96 -28.08 -6.63
CA SER A 11 -11.16 -26.88 -6.87
C SER A 11 -9.80 -27.11 -6.19
N THR A 12 -8.79 -27.34 -7.01
CA THR A 12 -7.45 -27.70 -6.54
C THR A 12 -6.87 -26.46 -5.88
N ILE A 13 -6.82 -26.43 -4.55
CA ILE A 13 -6.19 -25.34 -3.81
C ILE A 13 -4.71 -25.33 -4.18
N LYS A 14 -4.27 -24.27 -4.84
CA LYS A 14 -2.86 -24.11 -5.21
C LYS A 14 -2.10 -23.60 -4.01
N LEU A 15 -1.23 -24.45 -3.47
CA LEU A 15 -0.37 -24.12 -2.34
C LEU A 15 1.02 -23.69 -2.85
N MET A 16 1.63 -22.77 -2.14
CA MET A 16 2.98 -22.27 -2.44
C MET A 16 3.81 -22.06 -1.17
N GLY A 17 5.08 -22.43 -1.23
CA GLY A 17 6.12 -22.01 -0.30
C GLY A 17 6.81 -20.71 -0.75
N ALA A 18 7.77 -20.26 0.05
CA ALA A 18 8.44 -18.97 -0.16
C ALA A 18 9.16 -18.85 -1.53
N ALA A 19 9.70 -19.95 -2.06
CA ALA A 19 10.39 -19.96 -3.35
C ALA A 19 9.41 -19.76 -4.52
N GLU A 20 8.24 -20.41 -4.48
CA GLU A 20 7.19 -20.26 -5.49
C GLU A 20 6.57 -18.85 -5.43
N ILE A 21 6.42 -18.30 -4.22
CA ILE A 21 6.02 -16.90 -4.03
C ILE A 21 7.05 -15.95 -4.65
N ALA A 22 8.35 -16.18 -4.45
CA ALA A 22 9.40 -15.34 -5.03
C ALA A 22 9.32 -15.32 -6.56
N GLN A 23 9.10 -16.48 -7.17
CA GLN A 23 8.92 -16.61 -8.62
C GLN A 23 7.65 -15.91 -9.10
N MET A 24 6.52 -16.11 -8.41
CA MET A 24 5.24 -15.46 -8.76
C MET A 24 5.34 -13.94 -8.72
N LEU A 25 5.97 -13.39 -7.68
CA LEU A 25 6.15 -11.96 -7.52
C LEU A 25 7.27 -11.38 -8.38
N ASN A 26 8.04 -12.23 -9.08
CA ASN A 26 9.25 -11.86 -9.82
C ASN A 26 10.24 -11.03 -8.98
N VAL A 27 10.51 -11.50 -7.76
CA VAL A 27 11.45 -10.87 -6.81
C VAL A 27 12.48 -11.87 -6.30
N SER A 28 13.55 -11.38 -5.68
CA SER A 28 14.51 -12.26 -5.02
C SER A 28 13.88 -12.96 -3.80
N PRO A 29 14.32 -14.19 -3.44
CA PRO A 29 13.86 -14.87 -2.22
C PRO A 29 14.09 -14.04 -0.94
N SER A 30 15.17 -13.25 -0.89
CA SER A 30 15.43 -12.31 0.21
C SER A 30 14.31 -11.26 0.34
N ARG A 31 13.80 -10.75 -0.79
CA ARG A 31 12.69 -9.80 -0.79
C ARG A 31 11.41 -10.41 -0.22
N VAL A 32 11.15 -11.70 -0.44
CA VAL A 32 10.01 -12.41 0.18
C VAL A 32 10.17 -12.44 1.70
N HIS A 33 11.35 -12.76 2.23
CA HIS A 33 11.59 -12.74 3.68
C HIS A 33 11.41 -11.35 4.29
N GLN A 34 11.76 -10.30 3.56
CA GLN A 34 11.51 -8.93 4.00
C GLN A 34 10.00 -8.62 4.03
N ILE A 35 9.26 -8.99 2.98
CA ILE A 35 7.81 -8.81 2.92
C ILE A 35 7.13 -9.53 4.09
N LEU A 36 7.55 -10.77 4.38
CA LEU A 36 7.04 -11.56 5.52
C LEU A 36 7.24 -10.90 6.88
N ARG A 37 8.22 -9.99 7.00
CA ARG A 37 8.53 -9.26 8.24
C ARG A 37 7.80 -7.92 8.29
N ASP A 38 7.84 -7.18 7.19
CA ASP A 38 7.52 -5.75 7.17
C ASP A 38 6.07 -5.47 6.78
N ASP A 39 5.40 -6.41 6.10
CA ASP A 39 4.06 -6.20 5.56
C ASP A 39 2.99 -6.91 6.39
N VAL A 40 2.30 -6.13 7.21
CA VAL A 40 1.20 -6.60 8.07
C VAL A 40 0.02 -7.13 7.25
N ALA A 41 -0.16 -6.67 6.00
CA ALA A 41 -1.24 -7.15 5.14
C ALA A 41 -0.88 -8.45 4.41
N PHE A 42 0.35 -8.96 4.56
CA PHE A 42 0.76 -10.20 3.90
C PHE A 42 -0.06 -11.39 4.44
N PRO A 43 -0.53 -12.31 3.58
CA PRO A 43 -1.37 -13.42 4.00
C PRO A 43 -0.72 -14.34 5.03
N GLU A 44 -1.54 -14.81 5.99
CA GLU A 44 -1.11 -15.82 6.93
C GLU A 44 -0.87 -17.17 6.22
N PRO A 45 0.11 -17.96 6.68
CA PRO A 45 0.35 -19.28 6.11
C PRO A 45 -0.80 -20.23 6.48
N VAL A 46 -1.25 -21.01 5.50
CA VAL A 46 -2.27 -22.05 5.72
C VAL A 46 -1.72 -23.29 6.42
N ALA A 47 -0.40 -23.49 6.38
CA ALA A 47 0.27 -24.56 7.10
C ALA A 47 1.73 -24.20 7.41
N VAL A 48 2.28 -24.84 8.44
CA VAL A 48 3.70 -24.79 8.78
C VAL A 48 4.23 -26.22 8.79
N LEU A 49 5.13 -26.52 7.86
CA LEU A 49 5.77 -27.83 7.71
C LEU A 49 7.23 -27.74 8.18
N SER A 50 7.88 -28.89 8.38
CA SER A 50 9.31 -28.95 8.67
C SER A 50 10.18 -28.28 7.59
N MET A 51 9.70 -28.27 6.35
CA MET A 51 10.36 -27.60 5.21
C MET A 51 10.08 -26.10 5.13
N GLY A 52 9.12 -25.57 5.90
CA GLY A 52 8.75 -24.16 5.91
C GLY A 52 7.24 -23.90 5.92
N LYS A 53 6.90 -22.60 5.89
CA LYS A 53 5.52 -22.10 5.81
C LYS A 53 4.96 -22.31 4.39
N VAL A 54 3.66 -22.57 4.32
CA VAL A 54 2.90 -22.79 3.10
C VAL A 54 1.72 -21.83 3.07
N TRP A 55 1.45 -21.23 1.90
CA TRP A 55 0.38 -20.27 1.67
C TRP A 55 -0.56 -20.76 0.57
N ASN A 56 -1.78 -20.22 0.59
CA ASN A 56 -2.70 -20.32 -0.54
C ASN A 56 -2.28 -19.28 -1.60
N ALA A 57 -2.08 -19.74 -2.84
CA ALA A 57 -1.70 -18.88 -3.95
C ALA A 57 -2.72 -17.76 -4.21
N GLU A 58 -4.01 -18.05 -4.04
CA GLU A 58 -5.08 -17.08 -4.29
C GLU A 58 -4.99 -15.88 -3.34
N ASP A 59 -4.65 -16.14 -2.07
CA ASP A 59 -4.51 -15.08 -1.07
C ASP A 59 -3.28 -14.21 -1.37
N ILE A 60 -2.19 -14.83 -1.85
CA ILE A 60 -1.00 -14.10 -2.31
C ILE A 60 -1.32 -13.23 -3.55
N GLU A 61 -2.08 -13.76 -4.51
CA GLU A 61 -2.50 -13.02 -5.70
C GLU A 61 -3.39 -11.83 -5.34
N LYS A 62 -4.37 -12.03 -4.45
CA LYS A 62 -5.24 -10.95 -3.95
C LYS A 62 -4.44 -9.86 -3.25
N TRP A 63 -3.53 -10.25 -2.35
CA TRP A 63 -2.64 -9.32 -1.67
C TRP A 63 -1.77 -8.55 -2.67
N HIS A 64 -1.20 -9.22 -3.67
CA HIS A 64 -0.36 -8.60 -4.68
C HIS A 64 -1.14 -7.64 -5.58
N ALA A 65 -2.35 -8.02 -5.99
CA ALA A 65 -3.25 -7.17 -6.78
C ALA A 65 -3.69 -5.93 -5.99
N ALA A 66 -4.02 -6.07 -4.70
CA ALA A 66 -4.38 -4.95 -3.84
C ALA A 66 -3.24 -3.93 -3.69
N ARG A 67 -1.98 -4.38 -3.69
CA ARG A 67 -0.80 -3.49 -3.66
C ARG A 67 -0.54 -2.77 -4.98
N GLN A 68 -0.90 -3.40 -6.09
CA GLN A 68 -0.77 -2.83 -7.42
C GLN A 68 -2.00 -2.04 -7.85
N ALA A 69 -3.10 -2.12 -7.09
CA ALA A 69 -4.29 -1.32 -7.33
C ALA A 69 -3.86 0.13 -7.57
N PRO A 70 -4.41 0.79 -8.61
CA PRO A 70 -3.99 2.13 -8.97
C PRO A 70 -4.01 3.01 -7.71
N ARG A 71 -2.84 3.51 -7.32
CA ARG A 71 -2.75 4.62 -6.37
C ARG A 71 -3.80 5.63 -6.83
N PRO A 72 -4.68 6.15 -5.95
CA PRO A 72 -5.74 7.07 -6.36
C PRO A 72 -5.13 8.07 -7.33
N ALA A 73 -5.67 8.10 -8.55
CA ALA A 73 -5.05 8.81 -9.66
C ALA A 73 -4.62 10.18 -9.15
N LYS A 74 -3.35 10.56 -9.35
CA LYS A 74 -2.91 11.93 -9.13
C LYS A 74 -3.97 12.79 -9.81
N SER A 75 -4.75 13.56 -9.05
CA SER A 75 -5.75 14.44 -9.63
C SER A 75 -5.02 15.25 -10.67
N GLN A 76 -5.40 15.08 -11.94
CA GLN A 76 -4.78 15.76 -13.07
C GLN A 76 -5.11 17.25 -12.99
N GLY A 77 -4.43 17.96 -12.09
CA GLY A 77 -4.06 19.34 -12.33
C GLY A 77 -2.81 19.28 -13.20
N ARG A 78 -2.90 19.81 -14.41
CA ARG A 78 -1.74 20.23 -15.19
C ARG A 78 -0.77 20.94 -14.21
N PRO A 79 0.48 20.48 -14.00
CA PRO A 79 1.33 21.03 -12.95
C PRO A 79 1.58 22.54 -13.10
N ASP A 80 1.39 23.07 -14.31
CA ASP A 80 1.38 24.49 -14.68
C ASP A 80 0.13 25.28 -14.25
N GLN A 81 -0.91 24.62 -13.70
CA GLN A 81 -2.20 25.24 -13.37
C GLN A 81 -2.60 25.13 -11.89
N TRP A 82 -1.73 24.63 -11.01
CA TRP A 82 -2.07 24.57 -9.59
C TRP A 82 -2.14 25.99 -9.01
N THR A 83 -3.34 26.40 -8.63
CA THR A 83 -3.51 27.63 -7.88
C THR A 83 -3.06 27.44 -6.43
N LEU A 84 -2.83 28.54 -5.72
CA LEU A 84 -2.53 28.49 -4.28
C LEU A 84 -3.66 27.82 -3.48
N ASP A 85 -4.92 28.02 -3.89
CA ASP A 85 -6.08 27.37 -3.28
C ASP A 85 -6.07 25.85 -3.51
N ASP A 86 -5.75 25.40 -4.73
CA ASP A 86 -5.61 23.98 -5.06
C ASP A 86 -4.55 23.29 -4.19
N LEU A 87 -3.44 23.99 -3.92
CA LEU A 87 -2.36 23.49 -3.06
C LEU A 87 -2.81 23.37 -1.60
N HIS A 88 -3.56 24.34 -1.07
CA HIS A 88 -4.16 24.25 0.26
C HIS A 88 -5.15 23.08 0.35
N GLN A 89 -6.08 22.98 -0.60
CA GLN A 89 -7.05 21.89 -0.63
C GLN A 89 -6.37 20.51 -0.74
N ALA A 90 -5.27 20.40 -1.49
CA ALA A 90 -4.50 19.17 -1.59
C ALA A 90 -3.80 18.81 -0.27
N LEU A 91 -3.25 19.80 0.44
CA LEU A 91 -2.64 19.60 1.75
C LEU A 91 -3.68 19.15 2.79
N ASP A 92 -4.89 19.71 2.77
CA ASP A 92 -5.99 19.28 3.63
C ASP A 92 -6.43 17.85 3.33
N ARG A 93 -6.53 17.47 2.05
CA ARG A 93 -6.80 16.08 1.65
C ARG A 93 -5.72 15.14 2.18
N TYR A 94 -4.45 15.55 2.07
CA TYR A 94 -3.32 14.78 2.57
C TYR A 94 -3.39 14.59 4.10
N GLU A 95 -3.68 15.65 4.86
CA GLU A 95 -3.86 15.56 6.31
C GLU A 95 -5.00 14.60 6.70
N ARG A 96 -6.15 14.68 6.03
CA ARG A 96 -7.28 13.76 6.27
C ARG A 96 -6.89 12.30 6.05
N ILE A 97 -6.08 12.01 5.02
CA ILE A 97 -5.56 10.65 4.79
C ILE A 97 -4.70 10.21 5.98
N LEU A 98 -3.79 11.07 6.46
CA LEU A 98 -2.94 10.74 7.62
C LEU A 98 -3.76 10.49 8.88
N VAL A 99 -4.79 11.30 9.14
CA VAL A 99 -5.72 11.12 10.26
C VAL A 99 -6.45 9.78 10.14
N SER A 100 -7.03 9.50 8.97
CA SER A 100 -7.79 8.26 8.74
C SER A 100 -6.93 6.98 8.83
N SER A 101 -5.62 7.11 8.61
CA SER A 101 -4.66 6.00 8.73
C SER A 101 -4.24 5.68 10.18
N GLY A 102 -4.80 6.39 11.18
CA GLY A 102 -4.51 6.13 12.60
C GLY A 102 -3.14 6.61 13.07
N ARG A 103 -2.49 7.53 12.34
CA ARG A 103 -1.20 8.10 12.75
C ARG A 103 -1.35 8.98 13.99
N THR A 104 -0.28 9.07 14.78
CA THR A 104 -0.29 9.91 15.98
C THR A 104 -0.39 11.40 15.59
N PRO A 105 -1.03 12.25 16.42
CA PRO A 105 -1.14 13.68 16.17
C PRO A 105 0.21 14.37 15.93
N SER A 106 1.25 13.98 16.69
CA SER A 106 2.62 14.51 16.53
C SER A 106 3.24 14.18 15.17
N THR A 107 2.96 12.98 14.65
CA THR A 107 3.38 12.58 13.30
C THR A 107 2.65 13.45 12.29
N ILE A 108 1.32 13.52 12.37
CA ILE A 108 0.50 14.31 11.43
C ILE A 108 1.00 15.76 11.39
N GLN A 109 1.22 16.38 12.55
CA GLN A 109 1.74 17.74 12.66
C GLN A 109 3.08 17.92 11.92
N THR A 110 4.04 17.00 12.10
CA THR A 110 5.35 17.07 11.43
C THR A 110 5.22 17.06 9.91
N TYR A 111 4.28 16.27 9.39
CA TYR A 111 4.06 16.14 7.95
C TYR A 111 3.31 17.34 7.34
N VAL A 112 2.50 18.04 8.13
CA VAL A 112 1.63 19.12 7.62
C VAL A 112 2.20 20.52 7.88
N ASP A 113 2.92 20.73 8.98
CA ASP A 113 3.41 22.06 9.38
C ASP A 113 4.45 22.64 8.43
N ARG A 114 5.34 21.80 7.87
CA ARG A 114 6.37 22.27 6.93
C ARG A 114 5.75 22.69 5.58
N PRO A 115 4.88 21.87 4.95
CA PRO A 115 4.13 22.33 3.79
C PRO A 115 3.26 23.56 4.07
N ARG A 116 2.56 23.66 5.20
CA ARG A 116 1.76 24.85 5.55
C ARG A 116 2.62 26.11 5.56
N ARG A 117 3.81 26.07 6.17
CA ARG A 117 4.76 27.20 6.15
C ARG A 117 5.21 27.55 4.74
N PHE A 118 5.52 26.54 3.92
CA PHE A 118 5.87 26.76 2.52
C PHE A 118 4.73 27.43 1.73
N LEU A 119 3.48 26.99 1.90
CA LEU A 119 2.33 27.62 1.22
C LEU A 119 2.08 29.05 1.68
N ARG A 120 2.26 29.33 2.98
CA ARG A 120 2.21 30.71 3.49
C ARG A 120 3.31 31.60 2.90
N TRP A 121 4.51 31.07 2.71
CA TRP A 121 5.58 31.81 2.02
C TRP A 121 5.24 32.06 0.55
N LEU A 122 4.70 31.04 -0.13
CA LEU A 122 4.24 31.16 -1.51
C LEU A 122 3.10 32.18 -1.66
N ALA A 123 2.27 32.32 -0.63
CA ALA A 123 1.21 33.33 -0.53
C ALA A 123 1.74 34.76 -0.26
N GLY A 124 3.00 34.89 0.18
CA GLY A 124 3.57 36.15 0.65
C GLY A 124 3.29 36.47 2.13
N ASP A 125 2.59 35.59 2.85
CA ASP A 125 2.16 35.78 4.25
C ASP A 125 3.18 35.28 5.28
N TYR A 126 4.36 34.86 4.83
CA TYR A 126 5.42 34.32 5.67
C TYR A 126 6.79 34.50 5.01
N ASP A 127 7.74 35.13 5.71
CA ASP A 127 9.14 35.17 5.33
C ASP A 127 9.96 34.28 6.29
N PRO A 128 10.56 33.17 5.81
CA PRO A 128 11.37 32.30 6.66
C PRO A 128 12.70 32.92 7.12
N LEU A 129 13.13 34.04 6.53
CA LEU A 129 14.41 34.68 6.82
C LEU A 129 14.29 35.89 7.77
N ASN A 130 13.07 36.30 8.10
CA ASN A 130 12.80 37.55 8.81
C ASN A 130 11.90 37.34 10.04
N THR A 131 12.21 36.31 10.84
CA THR A 131 11.58 36.05 12.15
C THR A 131 12.10 36.96 13.24
#